data_AF-A0A9X3PBZ4-F1
#
_entry.id   AF-A0A9X3PBZ4-F1
#
_cell.length_a   1.000
_cell.length_b   1.000
_cell.length_c   1.000
_cell.angle_alpha   90.00
_cell.angle_beta   90.00
_cell.angle_gamma   90.00
#
_symmetry.space_group_name_H-M   'P 1'
#
loop_
_entity.id
_entity.type
_entity.pdbx_description
1 polymer ?
#
loop_
_entity_poly.entity_id
_entity_poly.type
_entity_poly.pdbx_seq_one_letter_code
_entity_poly.pdbx_strand_id
1 'polypeptide(L)'
;MDVSVTVIELGEGFLALPETERTTRRWGTVCLTDADGNPIPLRSLPPGPGIALTAAPLPDTDGISLSLKRELLGAGTAFTEATTVKGHTVAALGVVPPDDRTSQWLFPAAVGRLLGRRVLLEAHLVCPIGRHSHAALLEPPGADHD
;
A
#
# COMPACT_ATOMS: atom_id res chain seq x y z
N MET A 1 11.96 -1.62 -21.83
CA MET A 1 11.08 -0.83 -20.94
C MET A 1 11.70 -0.91 -19.57
N ASP A 2 12.19 0.20 -19.04
CA ASP A 2 12.75 0.25 -17.68
C ASP A 2 11.62 0.71 -16.76
N VAL A 3 11.15 -0.18 -15.88
CA VAL A 3 10.14 0.14 -14.88
C VAL A 3 10.90 0.54 -13.62
N SER A 4 11.04 1.83 -13.36
CA SER A 4 11.52 2.24 -12.04
C SER A 4 10.41 2.03 -11.02
N VAL A 5 10.65 1.13 -10.07
CA VAL A 5 9.76 0.90 -8.94
C VAL A 5 10.19 1.84 -7.82
N THR A 6 9.35 2.80 -7.48
CA THR A 6 9.55 3.63 -6.29
C THR A 6 8.99 2.89 -5.09
N VAL A 7 9.81 2.65 -4.07
CA VAL A 7 9.37 2.03 -2.82
C VAL A 7 9.17 3.11 -1.78
N ILE A 8 8.01 3.09 -1.12
CA ILE A 8 7.67 3.99 -0.02
C ILE A 8 7.47 3.15 1.23
N GLU A 9 8.32 3.38 2.24
CA GLU A 9 8.12 2.86 3.58
C GLU A 9 6.93 3.59 4.22
N LEU A 10 5.85 2.85 4.46
CA LEU A 10 4.61 3.37 5.02
C LEU A 10 4.66 3.47 6.54
N GLY A 11 5.39 2.55 7.16
CA GLY A 11 5.52 2.49 8.60
C GLY A 11 6.00 1.14 9.06
N GLU A 12 6.35 1.09 10.34
CA GLU A 12 6.79 -0.10 11.02
C GLU A 12 5.89 -0.34 12.23
N GLY A 13 5.48 -1.59 12.44
CA GLY A 13 4.65 -1.95 13.57
C GLY A 13 4.10 -3.37 13.46
N PHE A 14 3.23 -3.74 14.39
CA PHE A 14 2.49 -4.99 14.34
C PHE A 14 1.35 -4.88 13.33
N LEU A 15 1.30 -5.79 12.35
CA LEU A 15 0.23 -5.80 11.37
C LEU A 15 -1.11 -6.15 12.04
N ALA A 16 -2.11 -5.31 11.86
CA ALA A 16 -3.44 -5.50 12.41
C ALA A 16 -4.51 -5.40 11.32
N LEU A 17 -5.61 -6.11 11.55
CA LEU A 17 -6.82 -6.00 10.75
C LEU A 17 -7.84 -5.10 11.47
N PRO A 18 -8.37 -4.09 10.79
CA PRO A 18 -9.54 -3.36 11.25
C PRO A 18 -10.71 -4.27 11.66
N GLU A 19 -11.47 -3.88 12.68
CA GLU A 19 -12.63 -4.67 13.14
C GLU A 19 -13.70 -4.80 12.05
N THR A 20 -13.89 -3.75 11.25
CA THR A 20 -14.77 -3.74 10.07
C THR A 20 -14.40 -4.82 9.07
N GLU A 21 -13.11 -5.10 8.89
CA GLU A 21 -12.62 -6.11 7.95
C GLU A 21 -12.87 -7.53 8.46
N ARG A 22 -12.73 -7.75 9.78
CA ARG A 22 -13.08 -9.03 10.40
C ARG A 22 -14.58 -9.36 10.24
N THR A 23 -15.41 -8.32 10.26
CA THR A 23 -16.88 -8.47 10.16
C THR A 23 -17.34 -8.62 8.72
N THR A 24 -16.85 -7.78 7.81
CA THR A 24 -17.28 -7.75 6.41
C THR A 24 -16.60 -8.81 5.54
N ARG A 25 -15.49 -9.39 6.01
CA ARG A 25 -14.63 -10.31 5.24
C ARG A 25 -14.23 -9.74 3.87
N ARG A 26 -14.17 -8.42 3.73
CA ARG A 26 -13.68 -7.78 2.50
C ARG A 26 -12.18 -7.97 2.36
N TRP A 27 -11.45 -8.09 3.47
CA TRP A 27 -9.99 -8.05 3.53
C TRP A 27 -9.46 -6.91 2.66
N GLY A 28 -10.07 -5.73 2.80
CA GLY A 28 -9.78 -4.53 2.03
C GLY A 28 -8.57 -3.79 2.54
N THR A 29 -8.42 -3.71 3.86
CA THR A 29 -7.44 -2.82 4.52
C THR A 29 -6.69 -3.47 5.67
N VAL A 30 -5.55 -2.88 6.00
CA VAL A 30 -4.69 -3.19 7.16
C VAL A 30 -4.26 -1.90 7.85
N CYS A 31 -3.88 -2.01 9.12
CA CYS A 31 -3.24 -0.94 9.88
C CYS A 31 -2.03 -1.48 10.65
N LEU A 32 -1.25 -0.58 11.25
CA LEU A 32 -0.15 -0.93 12.13
C LEU A 32 -0.47 -0.52 13.56
N THR A 33 0.01 -1.32 14.52
CA THR A 33 -0.04 -0.98 15.94
C THR A 33 1.35 -1.10 16.58
N ASP A 34 1.56 -0.42 17.70
CA ASP A 34 2.71 -0.68 18.57
C ASP A 34 2.52 -1.98 19.37
N ALA A 35 3.48 -2.30 20.24
CA ALA A 35 3.44 -3.49 21.10
C ALA A 35 2.29 -3.46 22.12
N ASP A 36 1.86 -2.25 22.53
CA ASP A 36 0.72 -2.04 23.41
C ASP A 36 -0.61 -2.07 22.64
N GLY A 37 -0.58 -2.24 21.32
CA GLY A 37 -1.76 -2.25 20.45
C GLY A 37 -2.35 -0.87 20.16
N ASN A 38 -1.63 0.21 20.46
CA ASN A 38 -2.01 1.55 20.03
C ASN A 38 -1.71 1.70 18.54
N PRO A 39 -2.56 2.39 17.77
CA PRO A 39 -2.35 2.47 16.33
C PRO A 39 -1.18 3.39 15.97
N ILE A 40 -0.41 2.99 14.96
CA ILE A 40 0.70 3.74 14.39
C ILE A 40 0.21 4.43 13.11
N PRO A 41 0.34 5.76 12.99
CA PRO A 41 -0.05 6.47 11.78
C PRO A 41 0.85 6.07 10.61
N LEU A 42 0.22 5.72 9.48
CA LEU A 42 0.93 5.43 8.24
C LEU A 42 1.36 6.72 7.54
N ARG A 43 2.51 6.68 6.88
CA ARG A 43 2.94 7.76 5.98
C ARG A 43 1.99 7.86 4.80
N SER A 44 1.74 9.08 4.36
CA SER A 44 0.89 9.35 3.19
C SER A 44 1.50 8.80 1.92
N LEU A 45 0.66 8.17 1.10
CA LEU A 45 1.02 7.79 -0.26
C LEU A 45 0.76 8.96 -1.21
N PRO A 46 1.67 9.21 -2.17
CA PRO A 46 1.35 10.08 -3.29
C PRO A 46 0.22 9.44 -4.12
N PRO A 47 -0.65 10.25 -4.75
CA PRO A 47 -1.63 9.74 -5.69
C PRO A 47 -0.91 9.07 -6.88
N GLY A 48 -1.42 7.94 -7.36
CA GLY A 48 -0.80 7.20 -8.45
C GLY A 48 -1.68 6.07 -8.99
N PRO A 49 -1.35 5.57 -10.20
CA PRO A 49 -2.21 4.66 -10.96
C PRO A 49 -2.28 3.23 -10.41
N GLY A 50 -1.36 2.85 -9.52
CA GLY A 50 -1.37 1.54 -8.87
C GLY A 50 -0.16 1.29 -7.98
N ILE A 51 -0.37 0.48 -6.95
CA ILE A 51 0.66 0.04 -6.03
C ILE A 51 0.63 -1.49 -5.88
N ALA A 52 1.77 -2.07 -5.55
CA ALA A 52 1.83 -3.33 -4.82
C ALA A 52 2.08 -3.03 -3.34
N LEU A 53 1.14 -3.44 -2.48
CA LEU A 53 1.26 -3.33 -1.03
C LEU A 53 1.98 -4.58 -0.52
N THR A 54 3.11 -4.40 0.14
CA THR A 54 3.94 -5.50 0.67
C THR A 54 4.24 -5.29 2.14
N ALA A 55 4.57 -6.38 2.82
CA ALA A 55 5.05 -6.35 4.19
C ALA A 55 6.26 -7.27 4.37
N ALA A 56 7.31 -6.75 4.99
CA ALA A 56 8.50 -7.51 5.36
C ALA A 56 8.45 -7.84 6.85
N PRO A 57 8.43 -9.12 7.27
CA PRO A 57 8.50 -9.45 8.69
C PRO A 57 9.85 -9.03 9.27
N LEU A 58 9.85 -8.21 10.30
CA LEU A 58 11.06 -7.80 10.98
C LEU A 58 11.52 -8.87 11.97
N PRO A 59 12.84 -9.04 12.16
CA PRO A 59 13.34 -9.99 13.15
C PRO A 59 12.87 -9.56 14.54
N ASP A 60 12.35 -10.51 15.30
CA ASP A 60 12.26 -10.35 16.75
C ASP A 60 13.68 -10.26 17.33
N THR A 61 13.82 -9.58 18.46
CA THR A 61 15.10 -9.38 19.17
C THR A 61 15.81 -10.70 19.55
N ASP A 62 15.14 -11.85 19.38
CA ASP A 62 15.63 -13.20 19.70
C ASP A 62 16.39 -13.91 18.58
N GLY A 63 16.80 -13.19 17.53
CA GLY A 63 17.95 -13.62 16.73
C GLY A 63 17.78 -14.95 15.99
N ILE A 64 16.80 -15.05 15.10
CA ILE A 64 16.91 -15.93 13.94
C ILE A 64 16.54 -15.10 12.72
N SER A 65 17.57 -14.74 11.93
CA SER A 65 17.41 -14.04 10.67
C SER A 65 16.83 -15.00 9.64
N LEU A 66 15.52 -15.24 9.74
CA LEU A 66 14.75 -15.81 8.64
C LEU A 66 14.81 -14.81 7.50
N SER A 67 15.12 -15.25 6.28
CA SER A 67 15.16 -14.39 5.10
C SER A 67 13.96 -13.43 5.12
N LEU A 68 14.23 -12.12 5.09
CA LEU A 68 13.28 -11.01 5.02
C LEU A 68 12.49 -11.07 3.71
N LYS A 69 11.76 -12.17 3.51
CA LYS A 69 10.95 -12.39 2.32
C LYS A 69 9.72 -11.51 2.50
N ARG A 70 9.70 -10.42 1.75
CA ARG A 70 8.52 -9.57 1.60
C ARG A 70 7.37 -10.43 1.11
N GLU A 71 6.23 -10.27 1.76
CA GLU A 71 4.97 -10.85 1.29
C GLU A 71 4.15 -9.80 0.57
N LEU A 72 3.63 -10.17 -0.59
CA LEU A 72 2.64 -9.35 -1.29
C LEU A 72 1.30 -9.48 -0.54
N LEU A 73 0.81 -8.35 -0.04
CA LEU A 73 -0.49 -8.26 0.61
C LEU A 73 -1.59 -8.03 -0.43
N GLY A 74 -1.32 -7.25 -1.47
CA GLY A 74 -2.27 -7.01 -2.56
C GLY A 74 -1.69 -6.07 -3.61
N ALA A 75 -2.38 -5.93 -4.74
CA ALA A 75 -2.00 -4.99 -5.78
C ALA A 75 -3.24 -4.33 -6.40
N GLY A 76 -3.12 -3.04 -6.71
CA GLY A 76 -4.22 -2.25 -7.29
C GLY A 76 -4.14 -0.78 -6.90
N THR A 77 -5.28 -0.10 -6.92
CA THR A 77 -5.38 1.32 -6.56
C THR A 77 -5.37 1.46 -5.04
N ALA A 78 -4.41 2.20 -4.50
CA ALA A 78 -4.35 2.47 -3.07
C ALA A 78 -5.57 3.27 -2.61
N PHE A 79 -6.11 2.94 -1.43
CA PHE A 79 -7.13 3.74 -0.76
C PHE A 79 -6.94 3.69 0.74
N THR A 80 -7.42 4.71 1.43
CA THR A 80 -7.45 4.73 2.90
C THR A 80 -8.89 4.81 3.39
N GLU A 81 -9.15 4.16 4.51
CA GLU A 81 -10.42 4.27 5.22
C GLU A 81 -10.17 4.61 6.69
N ALA A 82 -11.10 5.33 7.31
CA ALA A 82 -11.07 5.54 8.75
C ALA A 82 -11.56 4.28 9.45
N THR A 83 -10.78 3.79 10.41
CA THR A 83 -11.16 2.68 11.29
C THR A 83 -10.87 3.02 12.74
N THR A 84 -11.34 2.18 13.66
CA THR A 84 -11.09 2.33 15.09
C THR A 84 -10.24 1.17 15.59
N VAL A 85 -9.15 1.50 16.28
CA VAL A 85 -8.28 0.54 17.00
C VAL A 85 -8.19 1.00 18.44
N LYS A 86 -8.64 0.17 19.40
CA LYS A 86 -8.71 0.51 20.83
C LYS A 86 -9.38 1.86 21.15
N GLY A 87 -10.41 2.24 20.39
CA GLY A 87 -11.10 3.52 20.57
C GLY A 87 -10.44 4.72 19.90
N HIS A 88 -9.30 4.54 19.21
CA HIS A 88 -8.63 5.58 18.43
C HIS A 88 -8.97 5.46 16.95
N THR A 89 -9.42 6.56 16.34
CA THR A 89 -9.66 6.63 14.91
C THR A 89 -8.34 6.77 14.15
N VAL A 90 -8.07 5.87 13.21
CA VAL A 90 -6.86 5.86 12.38
C VAL A 90 -7.15 5.47 10.94
N ALA A 91 -6.24 5.85 10.04
CA ALA A 91 -6.31 5.43 8.65
C ALA A 91 -5.80 3.99 8.51
N ALA A 92 -6.67 3.11 8.03
CA ALA A 92 -6.27 1.82 7.49
C ALA A 92 -6.00 1.97 5.99
N LEU A 93 -5.00 1.25 5.49
CA LEU A 93 -4.59 1.28 4.09
C LEU A 93 -5.02 -0.01 3.40
N GLY A 94 -5.57 0.14 2.20
CA GLY A 94 -5.93 -0.98 1.35
C GLY A 94 -5.54 -0.76 -0.10
N VAL A 95 -5.84 -1.78 -0.89
CA VAL A 95 -5.74 -1.73 -2.34
C VAL A 95 -7.04 -2.24 -2.96
N VAL A 96 -7.60 -1.47 -3.90
CA VAL A 96 -8.71 -1.93 -4.72
C VAL A 96 -8.11 -2.62 -5.94
N PRO A 97 -8.33 -3.92 -6.12
CA PRO A 97 -7.85 -4.62 -7.30
C PRO A 97 -8.53 -4.09 -8.57
N PRO A 98 -7.89 -4.24 -9.74
CA PRO A 98 -8.48 -3.85 -11.01
C PRO A 98 -9.60 -4.78 -11.48
N ASP A 99 -9.84 -5.89 -10.77
CA ASP A 99 -10.91 -6.84 -11.06
C ASP A 99 -12.20 -6.50 -10.29
N ASP A 100 -13.35 -6.93 -10.79
CA ASP A 100 -14.66 -6.68 -10.18
C ASP A 100 -14.92 -7.53 -8.90
N ARG A 101 -13.87 -8.02 -8.24
CA ARG A 101 -14.06 -8.86 -7.05
C ARG A 101 -14.54 -8.02 -5.89
N THR A 102 -15.56 -8.53 -5.20
CA THR A 102 -16.25 -7.80 -4.11
C THR A 102 -15.68 -8.10 -2.73
N SER A 103 -14.69 -9.01 -2.63
CA SER A 103 -14.00 -9.37 -1.39
C SER A 103 -12.61 -9.95 -1.66
N GLN A 104 -11.81 -10.10 -0.61
CA GLN A 104 -10.43 -10.61 -0.63
C GLN A 104 -9.47 -9.75 -1.44
N TRP A 105 -9.59 -8.44 -1.31
CA TRP A 105 -8.72 -7.50 -2.00
C TRP A 105 -7.25 -7.67 -1.62
N LEU A 106 -7.00 -7.93 -0.34
CA LEU A 106 -5.75 -8.45 0.17
C LEU A 106 -5.73 -9.98 0.14
N PHE A 107 -4.56 -10.56 -0.12
CA PHE A 107 -4.29 -11.99 -0.14
C PHE A 107 -4.40 -12.56 1.29
N PRO A 108 -5.46 -13.33 1.61
CA PRO A 108 -5.73 -13.74 3.00
C PRO A 108 -4.63 -14.59 3.61
N ALA A 109 -3.95 -15.42 2.80
CA ALA A 109 -2.86 -16.26 3.27
C ALA A 109 -1.63 -15.44 3.70
N ALA A 110 -1.33 -14.35 3.00
CA ALA A 110 -0.23 -13.45 3.36
C ALA A 110 -0.56 -12.65 4.62
N VAL A 111 -1.77 -12.07 4.66
CA VAL A 111 -2.27 -11.35 5.84
C VAL A 111 -2.28 -12.27 7.06
N GLY A 112 -2.79 -13.50 6.95
CA GLY A 112 -2.86 -14.46 8.05
C GLY A 112 -1.49 -14.86 8.60
N ARG A 113 -0.44 -14.90 7.77
CA ARG A 113 0.94 -15.18 8.23
C ARG A 113 1.59 -14.01 8.96
N LEU A 114 1.17 -12.78 8.66
CA LEU A 114 1.79 -11.55 9.17
C LEU A 114 0.99 -10.88 10.27
N LEU A 115 -0.27 -11.27 10.45
CA LEU A 115 -1.15 -10.72 11.49
C LEU A 115 -0.52 -10.88 12.87
N GLY A 116 -0.42 -9.77 13.61
CA GLY A 116 0.20 -9.74 14.93
C GLY A 116 1.72 -9.88 14.93
N ARG A 117 2.39 -9.85 13.77
CA ARG A 117 3.85 -9.81 13.67
C ARG A 117 4.33 -8.40 13.41
N ARG A 118 5.52 -8.08 13.91
CA ARG A 118 6.20 -6.83 13.59
C ARG A 118 6.66 -6.86 12.13
N VAL A 119 6.26 -5.87 11.35
CA VAL A 119 6.55 -5.75 9.93
C VAL A 119 6.98 -4.34 9.56
N LEU A 120 7.75 -4.24 8.48
CA LEU A 120 7.86 -3.02 7.69
C LEU A 120 6.80 -3.09 6.58
N LEU A 121 5.88 -2.13 6.57
CA LEU A 121 4.86 -2.00 5.54
C LEU A 121 5.39 -1.08 4.42
N GLU A 122 5.31 -1.53 3.18
CA GLU A 122 5.86 -0.84 2.02
C GLU A 122 4.81 -0.75 0.91
N ALA A 123 4.81 0.36 0.18
CA ALA A 123 4.13 0.47 -1.10
C ALA A 123 5.15 0.56 -2.24
N HIS A 124 5.01 -0.33 -3.21
CA HIS A 124 5.79 -0.33 -4.43
C HIS A 124 4.96 0.34 -5.52
N LEU A 125 5.29 1.59 -5.83
CA LEU A 125 4.65 2.32 -6.93
C LEU A 125 5.12 1.76 -8.26
N VAL A 126 4.16 1.35 -9.08
CA VAL A 126 4.45 0.94 -10.47
C VAL A 126 4.26 2.19 -11.33
N CYS A 127 5.36 2.90 -11.59
CA CYS A 127 5.32 4.04 -12.50
C CYS A 127 5.39 3.54 -13.95
N PRO A 128 4.42 3.83 -14.82
CA PRO A 128 4.64 3.69 -16.25
C PRO A 128 5.62 4.80 -16.67
N ILE A 129 6.91 4.48 -16.75
CA ILE A 129 7.88 5.38 -17.41
C ILE A 129 7.64 5.25 -18.91
N GLY A 130 6.93 6.23 -19.47
CA GLY A 130 6.87 6.42 -20.92
C GLY A 130 5.56 6.95 -21.47
N ARG A 131 5.27 8.22 -21.24
CA ARG A 131 5.22 9.22 -22.32
C ARG A 131 5.60 10.58 -21.71
N HIS A 132 6.87 10.97 -21.87
CA HIS A 132 7.11 12.34 -22.28
C HIS A 132 6.40 12.50 -23.63
N SER A 133 5.10 12.80 -23.61
CA SER A 133 4.51 13.49 -24.73
C SER A 133 5.11 14.88 -24.67
N HIS A 134 6.17 15.02 -25.45
CA HIS A 134 6.60 16.21 -26.15
C HIS A 134 5.38 17.04 -26.61
N ALA A 135 4.73 17.76 -25.71
CA ALA A 135 3.83 18.87 -26.02
C ALA A 135 4.66 20.15 -26.02
N ALA A 136 5.67 20.16 -26.89
CA ALA A 136 6.53 21.30 -27.18
C ALA A 136 6.92 21.22 -28.66
N LEU A 137 5.95 21.11 -29.57
CA LEU A 137 6.10 21.53 -30.97
C LEU A 137 4.75 21.50 -31.68
N LEU A 138 3.97 22.57 -31.53
CA LEU A 138 2.97 23.02 -32.51
C LEU A 138 2.58 24.45 -32.12
N GLU A 139 3.57 25.32 -32.07
CA GLU A 139 3.32 26.71 -32.46
C GLU A 139 3.20 26.69 -33.99
N PRO A 140 2.07 27.07 -34.59
CA PRO A 140 2.08 27.46 -35.99
C PRO A 140 2.73 28.85 -36.09
N PRO A 141 3.84 29.03 -36.82
CA PRO A 141 4.24 30.35 -37.26
C PRO A 141 3.34 30.76 -38.43
N GLY A 142 2.75 31.95 -38.34
CA GLY A 142 2.28 32.67 -39.52
C GLY A 142 0.77 32.87 -39.59
N ALA A 143 0.33 34.03 -39.14
CA ALA A 143 -0.71 34.78 -39.83
C ALA A 143 -0.41 36.27 -39.61
N ASP A 144 0.50 36.78 -40.44
CA ASP A 144 0.67 38.20 -40.70
C ASP A 144 0.42 38.41 -42.20
N HIS A 145 -0.37 39.46 -42.51
CA HIS A 145 -0.73 40.02 -43.82
C HIS A 145 -1.62 39.20 -44.78
N ASP A 146 -2.87 39.62 -44.99
CA ASP A 146 -3.27 40.77 -45.84
C ASP A 146 -4.56 41.43 -45.30
#